data_AF-A0A917U6Z3-F1
#
_entry.id   AF-A0A917U6Z3-F1
#
_cell.length_a   1.000
_cell.length_b   1.000
_cell.length_c   1.000
_cell.angle_alpha   90.00
_cell.angle_beta   90.00
_cell.angle_gamma   90.00
#
_symmetry.space_group_name_H-M   'P 1'
#
loop_
_entity.id
_entity.type
_entity.pdbx_description
1 polymer ?
#
loop_
_entity_poly.entity_id
_entity_poly.type
_entity_poly.pdbx_seq_one_letter_code
_entity_poly.pdbx_strand_id
1 'polypeptide(L)'
;MKHLHLATAVASLVAAAAWAIPLARPALTAADDLSTADRDLLVQVRLLGLLTHPAGLTARDRAAGEQIRRTGETLAIEHANLDSLTRATAVQVGVPLPATATAEDRDFLRELAATPADRFDEMLVGRLRAAYERAFPMIAAARASTRNTAVRAFATTADAYVARHLDYLDSTGLASRPAAATADAADQAFLARLSQAVLWQQLAGILAQQRATRADIRQAGDLITDEARELNRTVRSAVERLHLPPPDRPSAEQQQALTDLEAARGADFDRAFVNQLRAADGALLFAGAQTRTGTRNTVIRELAAAASSTVLRHMAYLEASGLVRYDELPAPPHAAGLTTTGLHRDDGIHPAVIWLMLAVTVVVAALTGTGLTGDGSAGRRPVRGRPVDTTHRASTRSPSREVIRHELPNTHQTPMVLERTSTSGERQPGRIRPSAQLPGNPGTW
;
A
#
# COMPACT_ATOMS: atom_id res chain seq x y z
N MET A 1 -1.96 48.32 1.45
CA MET A 1 -3.13 47.41 1.55
C MET A 1 -3.32 46.78 0.17
N LYS A 2 -3.53 45.49 -0.07
CA LYS A 2 -3.56 44.24 0.68
C LYS A 2 -3.71 43.14 -0.42
N HIS A 3 -2.86 42.10 -0.39
CA HIS A 3 -3.01 40.72 -0.93
C HIS A 3 -3.51 40.53 -2.39
N LEU A 4 -2.67 40.24 -3.39
CA LEU A 4 -2.04 38.96 -3.75
C LEU A 4 -3.03 37.78 -3.89
N HIS A 5 -3.55 37.59 -5.11
CA HIS A 5 -4.20 36.36 -5.55
C HIS A 5 -3.12 35.36 -6.00
N LEU A 6 -2.95 34.25 -5.28
CA LEU A 6 -2.32 33.04 -5.79
C LEU A 6 -3.22 31.86 -5.43
N ALA A 7 -4.16 31.58 -6.32
CA ALA A 7 -4.83 30.29 -6.36
C ALA A 7 -3.92 29.32 -7.14
N THR A 8 -3.34 28.38 -6.41
CA THR A 8 -2.47 27.33 -6.94
C THR A 8 -3.30 26.36 -7.77
N ALA A 9 -3.19 26.44 -9.10
CA ALA A 9 -3.68 25.41 -10.01
C ALA A 9 -2.61 24.31 -10.09
N VAL A 10 -2.71 23.28 -9.25
CA VAL A 10 -2.02 22.01 -9.47
C VAL A 10 -2.96 21.16 -10.32
N ALA A 11 -2.93 21.39 -11.63
CA ALA A 11 -3.61 20.55 -12.60
C ALA A 11 -2.71 19.37 -12.96
N SER A 12 -3.21 18.19 -12.61
CA SER A 12 -2.98 16.85 -13.13
C SER A 12 -1.98 16.69 -14.27
N LEU A 13 -0.89 15.97 -13.99
CA LEU A 13 -0.07 15.28 -15.00
C LEU A 13 0.34 13.91 -14.44
N VAL A 14 -0.64 13.05 -14.15
CA VAL A 14 -0.41 11.61 -14.10
C VAL A 14 -0.39 11.13 -15.55
N ALA A 15 0.76 11.28 -16.20
CA ALA A 15 1.03 10.55 -17.42
C ALA A 15 1.06 9.07 -17.04
N ALA A 16 0.06 8.32 -17.49
CA ALA A 16 0.11 6.87 -17.55
C ALA A 16 1.23 6.48 -18.54
N ALA A 17 2.47 6.51 -18.09
CA ALA A 17 3.57 5.83 -18.75
C ALA A 17 3.34 4.33 -18.53
N ALA A 18 2.50 3.74 -19.39
CA ALA A 18 2.43 2.31 -19.58
C ALA A 18 3.77 1.84 -20.17
N TRP A 19 4.76 1.63 -19.31
CA TRP A 19 5.87 0.74 -19.64
C TRP A 19 5.24 -0.64 -19.81
N ALA A 20 4.95 -1.00 -21.05
CA ALA A 20 4.62 -2.35 -21.43
C ALA A 20 5.87 -3.21 -21.24
N ILE A 21 6.14 -3.59 -19.99
CA ILE A 21 6.96 -4.77 -19.72
C ILE A 21 6.14 -5.93 -20.33
N PRO A 22 6.70 -6.70 -21.27
CA PRO A 22 6.01 -7.89 -21.75
C PRO A 22 5.86 -8.83 -20.55
N LEU A 23 4.65 -8.83 -19.97
CA LEU A 23 4.28 -9.81 -18.96
C LEU A 23 4.35 -11.16 -19.68
N ALA A 24 5.39 -11.95 -19.37
CA ALA A 24 5.40 -13.36 -19.71
C ALA A 24 4.04 -13.93 -19.31
N ARG A 25 3.34 -14.58 -20.25
CA ARG A 25 2.05 -15.20 -20.00
C ARG A 25 2.25 -16.16 -18.82
N PRO A 26 1.72 -15.87 -17.62
CA PRO A 26 2.00 -16.72 -16.49
C PRO A 26 1.43 -18.11 -16.78
N ALA A 27 2.20 -19.15 -16.49
CA ALA A 27 1.69 -20.52 -16.52
C ALA A 27 0.40 -20.57 -15.68
N LEU A 28 -0.65 -21.16 -16.25
CA LEU A 28 -1.90 -21.41 -15.55
C LEU A 28 -1.59 -22.26 -14.32
N THR A 29 -1.71 -21.70 -13.13
CA THR A 29 -1.67 -22.47 -11.89
C THR A 29 -2.98 -23.25 -11.78
N ALA A 30 -2.88 -24.52 -11.38
CA ALA A 30 -4.04 -25.39 -11.23
C ALA A 30 -5.03 -24.83 -10.19
N ALA A 31 -6.29 -25.26 -10.26
CA ALA A 31 -7.34 -24.87 -9.31
C ALA A 31 -7.00 -25.21 -7.84
N ASP A 32 -6.01 -26.07 -7.61
CA ASP A 32 -5.59 -26.57 -6.30
C ASP A 32 -4.89 -25.50 -5.42
N ASP A 33 -4.43 -24.38 -6.00
CA ASP A 33 -3.79 -23.27 -5.26
C ASP A 33 -4.77 -22.17 -4.78
N LEU A 34 -6.08 -22.42 -4.90
CA LEU A 34 -7.09 -21.42 -4.58
C LEU A 34 -7.45 -21.44 -3.08
N SER A 35 -7.17 -20.35 -2.37
CA SER A 35 -7.54 -20.16 -0.95
C SER A 35 -9.01 -19.75 -0.79
N THR A 36 -9.55 -19.83 0.44
CA THR A 36 -10.90 -19.31 0.73
C THR A 36 -10.99 -17.81 0.44
N ALA A 37 -9.96 -17.03 0.80
CA ALA A 37 -9.98 -15.60 0.54
C ALA A 37 -9.93 -15.26 -0.96
N ASP A 38 -9.31 -16.10 -1.79
CA ASP A 38 -9.34 -15.93 -3.25
C ASP A 38 -10.75 -16.10 -3.81
N ARG A 39 -11.49 -17.09 -3.30
CA ARG A 39 -12.91 -17.30 -3.64
C ARG A 39 -13.75 -16.12 -3.15
N ASP A 40 -13.56 -15.73 -1.89
CA ASP A 40 -14.28 -14.63 -1.27
C ASP A 40 -14.05 -13.32 -2.02
N LEU A 41 -12.82 -13.04 -2.47
CA LEU A 41 -12.50 -11.85 -3.26
C LEU A 41 -13.38 -11.77 -4.52
N LEU A 42 -13.41 -12.84 -5.32
CA LEU A 42 -14.18 -12.85 -6.57
C LEU A 42 -15.67 -12.68 -6.32
N VAL A 43 -16.19 -13.34 -5.28
CA VAL A 43 -17.59 -13.19 -4.85
C VAL A 43 -17.88 -11.76 -4.39
N GLN A 44 -17.03 -11.16 -3.55
CA GLN A 44 -17.26 -9.81 -3.03
C GLN A 44 -17.14 -8.74 -4.12
N VAL A 45 -16.16 -8.85 -5.04
CA VAL A 45 -16.07 -7.90 -6.17
C VAL A 45 -17.29 -8.05 -7.09
N ARG A 46 -17.79 -9.28 -7.31
CA ARG A 46 -19.05 -9.50 -8.04
C ARG A 46 -20.25 -8.86 -7.35
N LEU A 47 -20.39 -9.03 -6.03
CA LEU A 47 -21.48 -8.42 -5.26
C LEU A 47 -21.39 -6.88 -5.29
N LEU A 48 -20.18 -6.32 -5.20
CA LEU A 48 -19.95 -4.89 -5.34
C LEU A 48 -20.39 -4.39 -6.72
N GLY A 49 -20.05 -5.10 -7.80
CA GLY A 49 -20.52 -4.75 -9.15
C GLY A 49 -22.04 -4.82 -9.31
N LEU A 50 -22.67 -5.86 -8.73
CA LEU A 50 -24.12 -6.03 -8.70
C LEU A 50 -24.87 -4.92 -7.95
N LEU A 51 -24.21 -4.27 -6.99
CA LEU A 51 -24.69 -3.06 -6.32
C LEU A 51 -24.40 -1.80 -7.14
N THR A 52 -23.14 -1.57 -7.49
CA THR A 52 -22.69 -0.27 -8.00
C THR A 52 -23.14 0.00 -9.43
N HIS A 53 -23.19 -1.01 -10.29
CA HIS A 53 -23.62 -0.82 -11.68
C HIS A 53 -25.04 -0.24 -11.78
N PRO A 54 -26.10 -0.87 -11.21
CA PRO A 54 -27.44 -0.30 -11.26
C PRO A 54 -27.58 1.01 -10.45
N ALA A 55 -26.86 1.17 -9.34
CA ALA A 55 -26.85 2.43 -8.59
C ALA A 55 -26.27 3.58 -9.44
N GLY A 56 -25.19 3.33 -10.18
CA GLY A 56 -24.56 4.30 -11.08
C GLY A 56 -25.46 4.70 -12.24
N LEU A 57 -26.17 3.76 -12.85
CA LEU A 57 -27.19 4.07 -13.87
C LEU A 57 -28.33 4.92 -13.29
N THR A 58 -28.81 4.58 -12.10
CA THR A 58 -29.84 5.38 -11.40
C THR A 58 -29.34 6.79 -11.14
N ALA A 59 -28.07 6.95 -10.76
CA ALA A 59 -27.45 8.24 -10.52
C ALA A 59 -27.31 9.08 -11.79
N ARG A 60 -26.87 8.50 -12.91
CA ARG A 60 -26.85 9.15 -14.22
C ARG A 60 -28.20 9.75 -14.57
N ASP A 61 -29.28 9.01 -14.32
CA ASP A 61 -30.63 9.38 -14.74
C ASP A 61 -31.32 10.35 -13.77
N ARG A 62 -31.05 10.26 -12.46
CA ARG A 62 -31.83 10.96 -11.42
C ARG A 62 -31.07 11.98 -10.59
N ALA A 63 -29.74 11.92 -10.53
CA ALA A 63 -29.00 12.81 -9.65
C ALA A 63 -29.20 14.28 -10.06
N ALA A 64 -29.32 15.16 -9.07
CA ALA A 64 -29.50 16.59 -9.31
C ALA A 64 -28.18 17.22 -9.79
N GLY A 65 -27.07 16.86 -9.15
CA GLY A 65 -25.73 17.35 -9.49
C GLY A 65 -25.17 16.72 -10.77
N GLU A 66 -24.71 17.56 -11.69
CA GLU A 66 -24.04 17.10 -12.92
C GLU A 66 -22.78 16.25 -12.63
N GLN A 67 -22.01 16.62 -11.60
CA GLN A 67 -20.87 15.82 -11.16
C GLN A 67 -21.31 14.41 -10.71
N ILE A 68 -22.42 14.30 -9.97
CA ILE A 68 -22.94 13.01 -9.50
C ILE A 68 -23.45 12.16 -10.66
N ARG A 69 -24.13 12.76 -11.65
CA ARG A 69 -24.55 12.06 -12.87
C ARG A 69 -23.34 11.45 -13.61
N ARG A 70 -22.29 12.25 -13.85
CA ARG A 70 -21.06 11.79 -14.53
C ARG A 70 -20.31 10.74 -13.72
N THR A 71 -20.18 10.94 -12.41
CA THR A 71 -19.57 9.95 -11.52
C THR A 71 -20.37 8.64 -11.57
N GLY A 72 -21.70 8.69 -11.47
CA GLY A 72 -22.57 7.54 -11.56
C GLY A 72 -22.45 6.77 -12.88
N GLU A 73 -22.46 7.49 -14.00
CA GLU A 73 -22.24 6.92 -15.33
C GLU A 73 -20.87 6.23 -15.46
N THR A 74 -19.81 6.93 -15.02
CA THR A 74 -18.44 6.39 -15.06
C THR A 74 -18.32 5.13 -14.21
N LEU A 75 -18.84 5.15 -12.98
CA LEU A 75 -18.85 3.99 -12.10
C LEU A 75 -19.62 2.82 -12.70
N ALA A 76 -20.76 3.07 -13.37
CA ALA A 76 -21.53 2.01 -14.01
C ALA A 76 -20.75 1.35 -15.16
N ILE A 77 -20.08 2.15 -15.99
CA ILE A 77 -19.25 1.65 -17.11
C ILE A 77 -18.06 0.85 -16.58
N GLU A 78 -17.30 1.41 -15.63
CA GLU A 78 -16.11 0.76 -15.09
C GLU A 78 -16.47 -0.53 -14.33
N HIS A 79 -17.60 -0.57 -13.63
CA HIS A 79 -18.07 -1.83 -13.01
C HIS A 79 -18.53 -2.86 -14.02
N ALA A 80 -19.11 -2.49 -15.16
CA ALA A 80 -19.43 -3.46 -16.21
C ALA A 80 -18.15 -4.13 -16.78
N ASN A 81 -17.07 -3.35 -16.90
CA ASN A 81 -15.76 -3.84 -17.30
C ASN A 81 -15.15 -4.76 -16.23
N LEU A 82 -15.11 -4.30 -14.97
CA LEU A 82 -14.57 -5.09 -13.85
C LEU A 82 -15.34 -6.39 -13.66
N ASP A 83 -16.67 -6.36 -13.79
CA ASP A 83 -17.55 -7.52 -13.67
C ASP A 83 -17.30 -8.57 -14.78
N SER A 84 -16.97 -8.11 -15.98
CA SER A 84 -16.55 -9.00 -17.07
C SER A 84 -15.22 -9.70 -16.75
N LEU A 85 -14.25 -8.97 -16.16
CA LEU A 85 -13.00 -9.54 -15.67
C LEU A 85 -13.22 -10.51 -14.50
N THR A 86 -14.12 -10.19 -13.57
CA THR A 86 -14.49 -11.05 -12.44
C THR A 86 -15.07 -12.36 -12.92
N ARG A 87 -16.03 -12.34 -13.87
CA ARG A 87 -16.59 -13.55 -14.48
C ARG A 87 -15.54 -14.38 -15.20
N ALA A 88 -14.72 -13.75 -16.04
CA ALA A 88 -13.68 -14.45 -16.79
C ALA A 88 -12.69 -15.15 -15.84
N THR A 89 -12.24 -14.45 -14.80
CA THR A 89 -11.35 -15.00 -13.78
C THR A 89 -12.03 -16.14 -13.02
N ALA A 90 -13.28 -15.97 -12.60
CA ALA A 90 -14.02 -16.99 -11.86
C ALA A 90 -14.24 -18.27 -12.68
N VAL A 91 -14.54 -18.15 -13.98
CA VAL A 91 -14.59 -19.30 -14.89
C VAL A 91 -13.22 -19.99 -14.97
N GLN A 92 -12.14 -19.21 -15.12
CA GLN A 92 -10.78 -19.73 -15.21
C GLN A 92 -10.35 -20.50 -13.95
N VAL A 93 -10.76 -20.07 -12.77
CA VAL A 93 -10.39 -20.70 -11.49
C VAL A 93 -11.49 -21.57 -10.88
N GLY A 94 -12.60 -21.81 -11.59
CA GLY A 94 -13.70 -22.68 -11.15
C GLY A 94 -14.50 -22.16 -9.94
N VAL A 95 -14.63 -20.84 -9.77
CA VAL A 95 -15.38 -20.22 -8.67
C VAL A 95 -16.81 -19.90 -9.10
N PRO A 96 -17.84 -20.43 -8.42
CA PRO A 96 -19.22 -20.02 -8.67
C PRO A 96 -19.45 -18.59 -8.20
N LEU A 97 -20.10 -17.78 -9.04
CA LEU A 97 -20.43 -16.39 -8.73
C LEU A 97 -21.94 -16.22 -8.47
N PRO A 98 -22.33 -15.30 -7.57
CA PRO A 98 -23.73 -14.95 -7.40
C PRO A 98 -24.32 -14.31 -8.67
N ALA A 99 -25.53 -14.74 -9.03
CA ALA A 99 -26.28 -14.20 -10.16
C ALA A 99 -26.98 -12.88 -9.83
N THR A 100 -27.38 -12.69 -8.58
CA THR A 100 -28.15 -11.52 -8.12
C THR A 100 -27.49 -10.86 -6.91
N ALA A 101 -27.75 -9.56 -6.73
CA ALA A 101 -27.31 -8.82 -5.54
C ALA A 101 -27.89 -9.43 -4.25
N THR A 102 -27.25 -9.12 -3.11
CA THR A 102 -27.75 -9.54 -1.78
C THR A 102 -29.14 -8.96 -1.51
N ALA A 103 -29.86 -9.51 -0.52
CA ALA A 103 -31.16 -8.94 -0.13
C ALA A 103 -31.01 -7.47 0.32
N GLU A 104 -30.00 -7.18 1.14
CA GLU A 104 -29.70 -5.82 1.60
C GLU A 104 -29.40 -4.86 0.43
N ASP A 105 -28.57 -5.26 -0.53
CA ASP A 105 -28.26 -4.40 -1.68
C ASP A 105 -29.48 -4.19 -2.58
N ARG A 106 -30.34 -5.21 -2.75
CA ARG A 106 -31.60 -5.05 -3.50
C ARG A 106 -32.57 -4.12 -2.79
N ASP A 107 -32.64 -4.18 -1.47
CA ASP A 107 -33.49 -3.30 -0.66
C ASP A 107 -33.00 -1.86 -0.77
N PHE A 108 -31.69 -1.63 -0.65
CA PHE A 108 -31.08 -0.33 -0.89
C PHE A 108 -31.35 0.20 -2.30
N LEU A 109 -31.22 -0.62 -3.36
CA LEU A 109 -31.49 -0.16 -4.73
C LEU A 109 -32.97 0.25 -4.92
N ARG A 110 -33.92 -0.44 -4.26
CA ARG A 110 -35.33 -0.05 -4.26
C ARG A 110 -35.55 1.25 -3.49
N GLU A 111 -34.92 1.39 -2.33
CA GLU A 111 -34.97 2.63 -1.53
C GLU A 111 -34.41 3.80 -2.34
N LEU A 112 -33.23 3.65 -2.94
CA LEU A 112 -32.58 4.64 -3.80
C LEU A 112 -33.48 5.10 -4.94
N ALA A 113 -34.18 4.16 -5.58
CA ALA A 113 -35.15 4.47 -6.64
C ALA A 113 -36.35 5.32 -6.14
N ALA A 114 -36.71 5.21 -4.87
CA ALA A 114 -37.80 5.97 -4.25
C ALA A 114 -37.34 7.24 -3.51
N THR A 115 -36.04 7.42 -3.29
CA THR A 115 -35.50 8.54 -2.51
C THR A 115 -35.83 9.89 -3.16
N PRO A 116 -36.31 10.88 -2.37
CA PRO A 116 -36.46 12.27 -2.82
C PRO A 116 -35.14 12.88 -3.32
N ALA A 117 -35.24 13.81 -4.28
CA ALA A 117 -34.08 14.37 -4.97
C ALA A 117 -33.08 15.11 -4.03
N ASP A 118 -33.56 15.72 -2.96
CA ASP A 118 -32.75 16.46 -1.98
C ASP A 118 -31.87 15.56 -1.10
N ARG A 119 -32.14 14.24 -1.05
CA ARG A 119 -31.37 13.26 -0.27
C ARG A 119 -30.70 12.19 -1.13
N PHE A 120 -31.00 12.15 -2.42
CA PHE A 120 -30.54 11.11 -3.33
C PHE A 120 -29.01 11.05 -3.41
N ASP A 121 -28.35 12.18 -3.66
CA ASP A 121 -26.90 12.24 -3.91
C ASP A 121 -26.11 11.79 -2.66
N GLU A 122 -26.49 12.25 -1.47
CA GLU A 122 -25.85 11.86 -0.19
C GLU A 122 -26.03 10.37 0.10
N MET A 123 -27.24 9.84 -0.08
CA MET A 123 -27.54 8.44 0.19
C MET A 123 -26.78 7.50 -0.75
N LEU A 124 -26.75 7.83 -2.04
CA LEU A 124 -26.00 7.10 -3.07
C LEU A 124 -24.51 7.07 -2.72
N VAL A 125 -23.91 8.25 -2.57
CA VAL A 125 -22.45 8.37 -2.38
C VAL A 125 -22.03 7.72 -1.07
N GLY A 126 -22.78 7.93 0.01
CA GLY A 126 -22.51 7.31 1.31
C GLY A 126 -22.57 5.79 1.25
N ARG A 127 -23.59 5.19 0.62
CA ARG A 127 -23.71 3.73 0.54
C ARG A 127 -22.62 3.11 -0.35
N LEU A 128 -22.31 3.73 -1.48
CA LEU A 128 -21.25 3.23 -2.36
C LEU A 128 -19.89 3.36 -1.68
N ARG A 129 -19.59 4.50 -1.06
CA ARG A 129 -18.32 4.70 -0.33
C ARG A 129 -18.13 3.65 0.76
N ALA A 130 -19.15 3.38 1.57
CA ALA A 130 -19.11 2.35 2.60
C ALA A 130 -18.90 0.94 2.03
N ALA A 131 -19.41 0.63 0.83
CA ALA A 131 -19.17 -0.64 0.17
C ALA A 131 -17.71 -0.77 -0.29
N TYR A 132 -17.14 0.29 -0.89
CA TYR A 132 -15.73 0.31 -1.27
C TYR A 132 -14.78 0.26 -0.06
N GLU A 133 -15.15 0.87 1.07
CA GLU A 133 -14.39 0.79 2.33
C GLU A 133 -14.18 -0.66 2.80
N ARG A 134 -15.18 -1.52 2.59
CA ARG A 134 -15.08 -2.94 2.92
C ARG A 134 -14.27 -3.72 1.89
N ALA A 135 -14.45 -3.42 0.61
CA ALA A 135 -13.83 -4.17 -0.48
C ALA A 135 -12.33 -3.90 -0.64
N PHE A 136 -11.89 -2.65 -0.44
CA PHE A 136 -10.52 -2.25 -0.81
C PHE A 136 -9.42 -2.97 -0.01
N PRO A 137 -9.49 -3.09 1.34
CA PRO A 137 -8.52 -3.88 2.10
C PRO A 137 -8.53 -5.38 1.72
N MET A 138 -9.67 -5.93 1.31
CA MET A 138 -9.75 -7.33 0.87
C MET A 138 -8.99 -7.56 -0.44
N ILE A 139 -9.11 -6.63 -1.39
CA ILE A 139 -8.38 -6.68 -2.67
C ILE A 139 -6.87 -6.59 -2.40
N ALA A 140 -6.45 -5.65 -1.56
CA ALA A 140 -5.05 -5.49 -1.15
C ALA A 140 -4.52 -6.75 -0.45
N ALA A 141 -5.31 -7.33 0.46
CA ALA A 141 -4.97 -8.57 1.15
C ALA A 141 -4.74 -9.72 0.16
N ALA A 142 -5.67 -9.94 -0.78
CA ALA A 142 -5.53 -10.98 -1.78
C ALA A 142 -4.32 -10.72 -2.70
N ARG A 143 -4.10 -9.47 -3.13
CA ARG A 143 -2.94 -9.10 -3.95
C ARG A 143 -1.61 -9.38 -3.24
N ALA A 144 -1.56 -9.18 -1.93
CA ALA A 144 -0.38 -9.38 -1.11
C ALA A 144 0.00 -10.85 -0.94
N SER A 145 -1.00 -11.76 -0.92
CA SER A 145 -0.87 -13.09 -0.31
C SER A 145 -1.27 -14.27 -1.20
N THR A 146 -2.09 -14.03 -2.24
CA THR A 146 -2.59 -15.12 -3.08
C THR A 146 -1.44 -15.87 -3.75
N ARG A 147 -1.59 -17.19 -3.84
CA ARG A 147 -0.68 -18.07 -4.58
C ARG A 147 -1.09 -18.17 -6.05
N ASN A 148 -2.38 -18.07 -6.32
CA ASN A 148 -2.95 -18.20 -7.66
C ASN A 148 -2.63 -16.98 -8.54
N THR A 149 -2.02 -17.21 -9.70
CA THR A 149 -1.58 -16.12 -10.57
C THR A 149 -2.73 -15.37 -11.24
N ALA A 150 -3.82 -16.05 -11.58
CA ALA A 150 -4.99 -15.41 -12.17
C ALA A 150 -5.65 -14.46 -11.15
N VAL A 151 -5.79 -14.92 -9.90
CA VAL A 151 -6.32 -14.10 -8.81
C VAL A 151 -5.39 -12.92 -8.49
N ARG A 152 -4.08 -13.10 -8.53
CA ARG A 152 -3.09 -12.02 -8.34
C ARG A 152 -3.21 -10.92 -9.39
N ALA A 153 -3.32 -11.31 -10.66
CA ALA A 153 -3.53 -10.39 -11.77
C ALA A 153 -4.87 -9.65 -11.62
N PHE A 154 -5.95 -10.39 -11.34
CA PHE A 154 -7.26 -9.82 -11.08
C PHE A 154 -7.25 -8.82 -9.91
N ALA A 155 -6.64 -9.18 -8.78
CA ALA A 155 -6.55 -8.31 -7.61
C ALA A 155 -5.78 -7.01 -7.92
N THR A 156 -4.72 -7.08 -8.75
CA THR A 156 -4.01 -5.87 -9.21
C THR A 156 -4.93 -4.94 -10.00
N THR A 157 -5.70 -5.51 -10.94
CA THR A 157 -6.64 -4.72 -11.75
C THR A 157 -7.78 -4.17 -10.90
N ALA A 158 -8.36 -4.99 -10.02
CA ALA A 158 -9.43 -4.59 -9.12
C ALA A 158 -9.00 -3.47 -8.16
N ASP A 159 -7.76 -3.52 -7.67
CA ASP A 159 -7.18 -2.47 -6.81
C ASP A 159 -7.18 -1.11 -7.52
N ALA A 160 -6.70 -1.09 -8.77
CA ALA A 160 -6.66 0.12 -9.58
C ALA A 160 -8.07 0.69 -9.87
N TYR A 161 -9.06 -0.17 -10.17
CA TYR A 161 -10.45 0.27 -10.33
C TYR A 161 -11.01 0.86 -9.03
N VAL A 162 -10.91 0.14 -7.92
CA VAL A 162 -11.49 0.57 -6.64
C VAL A 162 -10.80 1.82 -6.10
N ALA A 163 -9.48 1.95 -6.26
CA ALA A 163 -8.77 3.17 -5.90
C ALA A 163 -9.30 4.39 -6.66
N ARG A 164 -9.50 4.30 -7.98
CA ARG A 164 -10.09 5.40 -8.78
C ARG A 164 -11.54 5.67 -8.43
N HIS A 165 -12.34 4.61 -8.20
CA HIS A 165 -13.73 4.77 -7.79
C HIS A 165 -13.86 5.52 -6.45
N LEU A 166 -12.97 5.24 -5.49
CA LEU A 166 -12.88 5.99 -4.25
C LEU A 166 -12.57 7.47 -4.53
N ASP A 167 -11.66 7.77 -5.46
CA ASP A 167 -11.35 9.16 -5.84
C ASP A 167 -12.54 9.87 -6.50
N TYR A 168 -13.30 9.18 -7.36
CA TYR A 168 -14.52 9.75 -7.93
C TYR A 168 -15.56 10.08 -6.87
N LEU A 169 -15.80 9.17 -5.93
CA LEU A 169 -16.72 9.41 -4.82
C LEU A 169 -16.22 10.51 -3.88
N ASP A 170 -14.94 10.51 -3.52
CA ASP A 170 -14.35 11.53 -2.65
C ASP A 170 -14.39 12.91 -3.30
N SER A 171 -14.21 13.00 -4.62
CA SER A 171 -14.30 14.26 -5.39
C SER A 171 -15.67 14.93 -5.35
N THR A 172 -16.74 14.17 -5.06
CA THR A 172 -18.10 14.73 -4.94
C THR A 172 -18.27 15.63 -3.72
N GLY A 173 -17.37 15.52 -2.73
CA GLY A 173 -17.51 16.18 -1.44
C GLY A 173 -18.57 15.55 -0.52
N LEU A 174 -19.39 14.62 -1.02
CA LEU A 174 -20.47 13.98 -0.26
C LEU A 174 -20.02 12.68 0.44
N ALA A 175 -18.98 12.02 -0.09
CA ALA A 175 -18.38 10.84 0.53
C ALA A 175 -17.51 11.18 1.75
N SER A 176 -17.05 12.44 1.82
CA SER A 176 -16.07 12.89 2.79
C SER A 176 -16.76 13.38 4.05
N ARG A 177 -16.53 12.68 5.17
CA ARG A 177 -16.70 13.31 6.49
C ARG A 177 -15.74 14.50 6.58
N PRO A 178 -16.04 15.53 7.40
CA PRO A 178 -15.15 16.67 7.57
C PRO A 178 -13.72 16.20 7.84
N ALA A 179 -12.77 16.74 7.06
CA ALA A 179 -11.38 16.36 7.17
C ALA A 179 -10.89 16.65 8.60
N ALA A 180 -10.27 15.66 9.24
CA ALA A 180 -9.66 15.85 10.54
C ALA A 180 -8.40 16.70 10.37
N ALA A 181 -8.32 17.82 11.11
CA ALA A 181 -7.14 18.69 11.09
C ALA A 181 -5.90 17.99 11.67
N THR A 182 -6.09 17.06 12.60
CA THR A 182 -5.03 16.29 13.25
C THR A 182 -5.06 14.82 12.80
N ALA A 183 -3.91 14.16 12.87
CA ALA A 183 -3.78 12.73 12.69
C ALA A 183 -4.15 11.98 13.98
N ASP A 184 -5.01 10.98 13.89
CA ASP A 184 -5.34 10.12 15.03
C ASP A 184 -4.25 9.05 15.30
N ALA A 185 -4.48 8.18 16.29
CA ALA A 185 -3.50 7.15 16.65
C ALA A 185 -3.23 6.15 15.52
N ALA A 186 -4.24 5.80 14.71
CA ALA A 186 -4.07 4.88 13.59
C ALA A 186 -3.30 5.56 12.44
N ASP A 187 -3.59 6.83 12.18
CA ASP A 187 -2.85 7.66 11.24
C ASP A 187 -1.37 7.78 11.61
N GLN A 188 -1.07 8.07 12.88
CA GLN A 188 0.30 8.17 13.40
C GLN A 188 1.04 6.83 13.30
N ALA A 189 0.37 5.72 13.62
CA ALA A 189 0.95 4.39 13.50
C ALA A 189 1.27 4.02 12.04
N PHE A 190 0.38 4.34 11.10
CA PHE A 190 0.63 4.14 9.68
C PHE A 190 1.82 4.98 9.19
N LEU A 191 1.85 6.28 9.53
CA LEU A 191 2.93 7.18 9.14
C LEU A 191 4.28 6.69 9.67
N ALA A 192 4.34 6.28 10.94
CA ALA A 192 5.56 5.77 11.54
C ALA A 192 6.05 4.50 10.83
N ARG A 193 5.14 3.55 10.59
CA ARG A 193 5.43 2.31 9.87
C ARG A 193 5.93 2.56 8.45
N LEU A 194 5.25 3.43 7.71
CA LEU A 194 5.64 3.77 6.34
C LEU A 194 7.01 4.44 6.32
N SER A 195 7.27 5.38 7.24
CA SER A 195 8.56 6.05 7.34
C SER A 195 9.71 5.07 7.61
N GLN A 196 9.50 4.08 8.49
CA GLN A 196 10.51 3.06 8.76
C GLN A 196 10.72 2.13 7.55
N ALA A 197 9.63 1.72 6.90
CA ALA A 197 9.67 0.89 5.71
C ALA A 197 10.45 1.53 4.56
N VAL A 198 10.19 2.79 4.22
CA VAL A 198 10.90 3.45 3.10
C VAL A 198 12.40 3.64 3.38
N LEU A 199 12.79 3.89 4.64
CA LEU A 199 14.19 3.94 5.03
C LEU A 199 14.87 2.57 4.87
N TRP A 200 14.19 1.51 5.31
CA TRP A 200 14.67 0.14 5.17
C TRP A 200 14.79 -0.28 3.70
N GLN A 201 13.77 -0.01 2.88
CA GLN A 201 13.75 -0.35 1.45
C GLN A 201 14.88 0.35 0.69
N GLN A 202 15.16 1.62 1.03
CA GLN A 202 16.28 2.34 0.44
C GLN A 202 17.62 1.64 0.70
N LEU A 203 17.86 1.23 1.95
CA LEU A 203 19.09 0.52 2.35
C LEU A 203 19.19 -0.87 1.71
N ALA A 204 18.09 -1.63 1.72
CA ALA A 204 18.05 -2.95 1.10
C ALA A 204 18.28 -2.88 -0.42
N GLY A 205 17.70 -1.88 -1.10
CA GLY A 205 17.95 -1.63 -2.52
C GLY A 205 19.42 -1.33 -2.82
N ILE A 206 20.08 -0.49 -2.00
CA ILE A 206 21.52 -0.21 -2.12
C ILE A 206 22.35 -1.49 -1.93
N LEU A 207 21.98 -2.35 -0.98
CA LEU A 207 22.64 -3.65 -0.82
C LEU A 207 22.48 -4.52 -2.07
N ALA A 208 21.30 -4.53 -2.70
CA ALA A 208 21.07 -5.28 -3.93
C ALA A 208 21.92 -4.79 -5.10
N GLN A 209 22.11 -3.48 -5.24
CA GLN A 209 23.01 -2.90 -6.25
C GLN A 209 24.45 -3.41 -6.11
N GLN A 210 24.91 -3.58 -4.87
CA GLN A 210 26.28 -3.97 -4.55
C GLN A 210 26.50 -5.49 -4.56
N ARG A 211 25.49 -6.27 -4.16
CA ARG A 211 25.66 -7.69 -3.84
C ARG A 211 24.86 -8.66 -4.70
N ALA A 212 23.81 -8.20 -5.39
CA ALA A 212 22.99 -9.11 -6.18
C ALA A 212 23.80 -9.71 -7.33
N THR A 213 23.61 -11.00 -7.59
CA THR A 213 24.33 -11.68 -8.67
C THR A 213 23.65 -11.51 -10.01
N ARG A 214 22.32 -11.42 -10.03
CA ARG A 214 21.53 -11.22 -11.24
C ARG A 214 21.33 -9.74 -11.59
N ALA A 215 21.35 -9.46 -12.89
CA ALA A 215 21.20 -8.09 -13.41
C ALA A 215 19.81 -7.50 -13.18
N ASP A 216 18.76 -8.31 -13.29
CA ASP A 216 17.38 -7.91 -13.03
C ASP A 216 17.14 -7.54 -11.56
N ILE A 217 17.83 -8.21 -10.63
CA ILE A 217 17.74 -7.89 -9.19
C ILE A 217 18.53 -6.62 -8.85
N ARG A 218 19.70 -6.39 -9.47
CA ARG A 218 20.40 -5.09 -9.34
C ARG A 218 19.51 -3.95 -9.84
N GLN A 219 18.88 -4.12 -11.01
CA GLN A 219 17.94 -3.15 -11.56
C GLN A 219 16.73 -2.93 -10.66
N ALA A 220 16.15 -3.99 -10.09
CA ALA A 220 15.06 -3.85 -9.11
C ALA A 220 15.53 -3.08 -7.87
N GLY A 221 16.76 -3.33 -7.40
CA GLY A 221 17.40 -2.58 -6.32
C GLY A 221 17.55 -1.09 -6.62
N ASP A 222 17.98 -0.73 -7.83
CA ASP A 222 18.06 0.67 -8.30
C ASP A 222 16.69 1.36 -8.24
N LEU A 223 15.69 0.76 -8.88
CA LEU A 223 14.33 1.30 -8.94
C LEU A 223 13.71 1.47 -7.55
N ILE A 224 13.82 0.44 -6.70
CA ILE A 224 13.29 0.48 -5.34
C ILE A 224 13.99 1.55 -4.50
N THR A 225 15.31 1.72 -4.62
CA THR A 225 16.04 2.77 -3.91
C THR A 225 15.54 4.16 -4.31
N ASP A 226 15.36 4.42 -5.60
CA ASP A 226 14.93 5.73 -6.08
C ASP A 226 13.47 6.03 -5.73
N GLU A 227 12.58 5.06 -5.90
CA GLU A 227 11.16 5.20 -5.56
C GLU A 227 10.93 5.29 -4.04
N ALA A 228 11.68 4.54 -3.22
CA ALA A 228 11.64 4.67 -1.77
C ALA A 228 12.15 6.04 -1.31
N ARG A 229 13.18 6.59 -1.97
CA ARG A 229 13.68 7.95 -1.70
C ARG A 229 12.62 9.00 -1.99
N GLU A 230 11.90 8.87 -3.11
CA GLU A 230 10.80 9.78 -3.45
C GLU A 230 9.66 9.69 -2.45
N LEU A 231 9.21 8.47 -2.12
CA LEU A 231 8.15 8.27 -1.14
C LEU A 231 8.55 8.80 0.26
N ASN A 232 9.84 8.69 0.63
CA ASN A 232 10.35 9.29 1.87
C ASN A 232 10.26 10.82 1.86
N ARG A 233 10.42 11.51 0.70
CA ARG A 233 10.15 12.96 0.61
C ARG A 233 8.69 13.27 0.91
N THR A 234 7.76 12.48 0.37
CA THR A 234 6.32 12.60 0.67
C THR A 234 6.02 12.37 2.15
N VAL A 235 6.62 11.34 2.75
CA VAL A 235 6.51 11.07 4.20
C VAL A 235 6.99 12.26 5.03
N ARG A 236 8.16 12.82 4.71
CA ARG A 236 8.73 13.97 5.43
C ARG A 236 7.82 15.20 5.34
N SER A 237 7.28 15.48 4.15
CA SER A 237 6.29 16.54 3.98
C SER A 237 5.03 16.31 4.83
N ALA A 238 4.54 15.06 4.91
CA ALA A 238 3.39 14.74 5.75
C ALA A 238 3.69 14.92 7.25
N VAL A 239 4.85 14.47 7.73
CA VAL A 239 5.32 14.67 9.11
C VAL A 239 5.36 16.16 9.46
N GLU A 240 5.93 16.98 8.59
CA GLU A 240 6.02 18.44 8.78
C GLU A 240 4.63 19.09 8.84
N ARG A 241 3.75 18.76 7.89
CA ARG A 241 2.36 19.29 7.83
C ARG A 241 1.52 18.89 9.04
N LEU A 242 1.79 17.72 9.62
CA LEU A 242 1.04 17.17 10.76
C LEU A 242 1.72 17.43 12.10
N HIS A 243 2.89 18.08 12.12
CA HIS A 243 3.69 18.33 13.31
C HIS A 243 3.97 17.06 14.14
N LEU A 244 4.23 15.94 13.44
CA LEU A 244 4.52 14.65 14.07
C LEU A 244 6.04 14.44 14.17
N PRO A 245 6.52 13.61 15.12
CA PRO A 245 7.93 13.23 15.15
C PRO A 245 8.24 12.26 13.99
N PRO A 246 9.21 12.53 13.11
CA PRO A 246 9.60 11.57 12.09
C PRO A 246 10.40 10.43 12.71
N PRO A 247 10.13 9.17 12.36
CA PRO A 247 11.13 8.13 12.49
C PRO A 247 12.36 8.48 11.64
N ASP A 248 13.55 8.25 12.17
CA ASP A 248 14.84 8.54 11.53
C ASP A 248 15.64 7.29 11.19
N ARG A 249 15.15 6.11 11.57
CA ARG A 249 15.78 4.80 11.30
C ARG A 249 14.75 3.69 11.11
N PRO A 250 15.13 2.59 10.43
CA PRO A 250 14.33 1.36 10.40
C PRO A 250 14.03 0.80 11.80
N SER A 251 13.00 -0.05 11.93
CA SER A 251 12.72 -0.78 13.18
C SER A 251 13.86 -1.75 13.54
N ALA A 252 13.86 -2.30 14.76
CA ALA A 252 14.86 -3.29 15.18
C ALA A 252 14.81 -4.56 14.31
N GLU A 253 13.60 -5.02 13.96
CA GLU A 253 13.38 -6.16 13.08
C GLU A 253 13.89 -5.88 11.66
N GLN A 254 13.66 -4.67 11.15
CA GLN A 254 14.15 -4.24 9.84
C GLN A 254 15.69 -4.13 9.81
N GLN A 255 16.31 -3.67 10.90
CA GLN A 255 17.78 -3.64 11.04
C GLN A 255 18.37 -5.05 11.08
N GLN A 256 17.71 -5.99 11.79
CA GLN A 256 18.11 -7.39 11.77
C GLN A 256 17.97 -7.98 10.36
N ALA A 257 16.87 -7.71 9.65
CA ALA A 257 16.70 -8.17 8.27
C ALA A 257 17.79 -7.64 7.33
N LEU A 258 18.25 -6.38 7.51
CA LEU A 258 19.40 -5.86 6.77
C LEU A 258 20.69 -6.62 7.11
N THR A 259 20.92 -6.91 8.39
CA THR A 259 22.07 -7.71 8.83
C THR A 259 22.08 -9.10 8.18
N ASP A 260 20.91 -9.74 8.10
CA ASP A 260 20.75 -11.06 7.48
C ASP A 260 21.01 -11.00 5.96
N LEU A 261 20.50 -9.96 5.27
CA LEU A 261 20.83 -9.69 3.86
C LEU A 261 22.33 -9.44 3.67
N GLU A 262 22.96 -8.71 4.60
CA GLU A 262 24.39 -8.45 4.55
C GLU A 262 25.26 -9.69 4.79
N ALA A 263 24.74 -10.72 5.45
CA ALA A 263 25.40 -12.00 5.63
C ALA A 263 25.20 -12.92 4.42
N ALA A 264 24.06 -12.84 3.73
CA ALA A 264 23.73 -13.65 2.56
C ALA A 264 24.67 -13.40 1.38
N ARG A 265 24.94 -14.44 0.58
CA ARG A 265 25.88 -14.38 -0.56
C ARG A 265 25.27 -15.05 -1.79
N GLY A 266 25.71 -14.62 -2.97
CA GLY A 266 25.36 -15.31 -4.22
C GLY A 266 23.85 -15.37 -4.46
N ALA A 267 23.37 -16.53 -4.89
CA ALA A 267 21.94 -16.78 -5.11
C ALA A 267 21.10 -16.73 -3.83
N ASP A 268 21.69 -16.93 -2.64
CA ASP A 268 20.95 -16.81 -1.37
C ASP A 268 20.63 -15.35 -1.07
N PHE A 269 21.54 -14.43 -1.39
CA PHE A 269 21.26 -13.00 -1.31
C PHE A 269 20.07 -12.62 -2.22
N ASP A 270 20.14 -13.03 -3.49
CA ASP A 270 19.11 -12.73 -4.50
C ASP A 270 17.72 -13.22 -4.06
N ARG A 271 17.62 -14.45 -3.53
CA ARG A 271 16.37 -15.01 -3.00
C ARG A 271 15.90 -14.29 -1.75
N ALA A 272 16.80 -14.02 -0.79
CA ALA A 272 16.44 -13.36 0.46
C ALA A 272 15.90 -11.94 0.20
N PHE A 273 16.61 -11.15 -0.62
CA PHE A 273 16.20 -9.81 -1.02
C PHE A 273 14.80 -9.81 -1.64
N VAL A 274 14.59 -10.65 -2.67
CA VAL A 274 13.31 -10.70 -3.38
C VAL A 274 12.15 -11.05 -2.46
N ASN A 275 12.30 -12.10 -1.65
CA ASN A 275 11.21 -12.61 -0.83
C ASN A 275 10.90 -11.72 0.38
N GLN A 276 11.92 -11.16 1.03
CA GLN A 276 11.71 -10.25 2.15
C GLN A 276 11.02 -8.95 1.71
N LEU A 277 11.51 -8.31 0.65
CA LEU A 277 10.89 -7.07 0.17
C LEU A 277 9.48 -7.34 -0.35
N ARG A 278 9.27 -8.44 -1.07
CA ARG A 278 7.95 -8.76 -1.60
C ARG A 278 6.90 -9.00 -0.51
N ALA A 279 7.29 -9.61 0.61
CA ALA A 279 6.42 -9.78 1.77
C ALA A 279 6.17 -8.43 2.47
N ALA A 280 7.20 -7.61 2.66
CA ALA A 280 7.09 -6.29 3.27
C ALA A 280 6.17 -5.34 2.48
N ASP A 281 6.32 -5.31 1.14
CA ASP A 281 5.47 -4.52 0.25
C ASP A 281 4.02 -4.97 0.29
N GLY A 282 3.76 -6.29 0.32
CA GLY A 282 2.41 -6.81 0.49
C GLY A 282 1.78 -6.37 1.81
N ALA A 283 2.55 -6.35 2.89
CA ALA A 283 2.08 -5.89 4.19
C ALA A 283 1.78 -4.38 4.21
N LEU A 284 2.60 -3.59 3.51
CA LEU A 284 2.41 -2.15 3.39
C LEU A 284 1.23 -1.79 2.47
N LEU A 285 0.99 -2.56 1.40
CA LEU A 285 -0.18 -2.42 0.52
C LEU A 285 -1.48 -2.58 1.32
N PHE A 286 -1.58 -3.64 2.12
CA PHE A 286 -2.75 -3.88 2.97
C PHE A 286 -2.94 -2.77 4.03
N ALA A 287 -1.87 -2.32 4.66
CA ALA A 287 -1.93 -1.19 5.59
C ALA A 287 -2.39 0.10 4.90
N GLY A 288 -1.84 0.41 3.72
CA GLY A 288 -2.23 1.56 2.92
C GLY A 288 -3.70 1.53 2.53
N ALA A 289 -4.22 0.37 2.13
CA ALA A 289 -5.64 0.22 1.81
C ALA A 289 -6.55 0.52 3.01
N GLN A 290 -6.25 -0.06 4.18
CA GLN A 290 -7.00 0.21 5.42
C GLN A 290 -6.94 1.68 5.82
N THR A 291 -5.75 2.29 5.77
CA THR A 291 -5.57 3.70 6.09
C THR A 291 -6.34 4.58 5.11
N ARG A 292 -6.26 4.32 3.80
CA ARG A 292 -6.96 5.10 2.78
C ARG A 292 -8.47 5.09 2.98
N THR A 293 -9.04 3.96 3.42
CA THR A 293 -10.49 3.86 3.67
C THR A 293 -10.90 4.37 5.04
N GLY A 294 -10.05 4.22 6.06
CA GLY A 294 -10.39 4.52 7.46
C GLY A 294 -10.03 5.92 7.94
N THR A 295 -8.98 6.53 7.39
CA THR A 295 -8.51 7.85 7.86
C THR A 295 -9.56 8.93 7.62
N ARG A 296 -9.55 9.96 8.46
CA ARG A 296 -10.26 11.24 8.20
C ARG A 296 -9.31 12.35 7.80
N ASN A 297 -8.00 12.12 7.81
CA ASN A 297 -6.99 13.11 7.48
C ASN A 297 -6.62 13.00 5.99
N THR A 298 -6.77 14.10 5.23
CA THR A 298 -6.51 14.09 3.78
C THR A 298 -5.04 13.89 3.45
N VAL A 299 -4.13 14.43 4.25
CA VAL A 299 -2.67 14.23 4.07
C VAL A 299 -2.31 12.75 4.21
N ILE A 300 -2.87 12.09 5.21
CA ILE A 300 -2.66 10.65 5.43
C ILE A 300 -3.31 9.82 4.31
N ARG A 301 -4.48 10.23 3.82
CA ARG A 301 -5.15 9.55 2.70
C ARG A 301 -4.33 9.62 1.41
N GLU A 302 -3.81 10.81 1.08
CA GLU A 302 -2.91 11.02 -0.06
C GLU A 302 -1.62 10.20 0.07
N LEU A 303 -1.03 10.19 1.27
CA LEU A 303 0.17 9.41 1.56
C LEU A 303 -0.08 7.90 1.41
N ALA A 304 -1.22 7.39 1.89
CA ALA A 304 -1.60 6.00 1.74
C ALA A 304 -1.81 5.61 0.27
N ALA A 305 -2.39 6.51 -0.54
CA ALA A 305 -2.53 6.31 -1.99
C ALA A 305 -1.16 6.26 -2.69
N ALA A 306 -0.26 7.19 -2.38
CA ALA A 306 1.10 7.21 -2.92
C ALA A 306 1.88 5.94 -2.55
N ALA A 307 1.81 5.53 -1.28
CA ALA A 307 2.45 4.32 -0.80
C ALA A 307 1.94 3.07 -1.54
N SER A 308 0.61 2.92 -1.66
CA SER A 308 0.00 1.76 -2.34
C SER A 308 0.46 1.65 -3.80
N SER A 309 0.49 2.77 -4.52
CA SER A 309 0.97 2.81 -5.91
C SER A 309 2.44 2.40 -6.02
N THR A 310 3.30 2.90 -5.13
CA THR A 310 4.73 2.58 -5.10
C THR A 310 5.01 1.12 -4.79
N VAL A 311 4.38 0.57 -3.74
CA VAL A 311 4.62 -0.83 -3.37
C VAL A 311 4.10 -1.79 -4.42
N LEU A 312 3.02 -1.47 -5.15
CA LEU A 312 2.55 -2.29 -6.27
C LEU A 312 3.59 -2.39 -7.40
N ARG A 313 4.32 -1.30 -7.69
CA ARG A 313 5.43 -1.33 -8.66
C ARG A 313 6.61 -2.13 -8.13
N HIS A 314 7.01 -1.92 -6.88
CA HIS A 314 8.07 -2.71 -6.26
C HIS A 314 7.75 -4.22 -6.32
N MET A 315 6.52 -4.60 -5.95
CA MET A 315 6.05 -5.99 -6.06
C MET A 315 6.17 -6.49 -7.51
N ALA A 316 5.84 -5.69 -8.51
CA ALA A 316 5.98 -6.08 -9.91
C ALA A 316 7.44 -6.32 -10.32
N TYR A 317 8.38 -5.45 -9.91
CA TYR A 317 9.81 -5.65 -10.18
C TYR A 317 10.33 -6.95 -9.54
N LEU A 318 9.94 -7.20 -8.29
CA LEU A 318 10.35 -8.38 -7.53
C LEU A 318 9.74 -9.65 -8.12
N GLU A 319 8.47 -9.63 -8.51
CA GLU A 319 7.77 -10.75 -9.15
C GLU A 319 8.34 -11.06 -10.54
N ALA A 320 8.76 -10.05 -11.31
CA ALA A 320 9.39 -10.23 -12.61
C ALA A 320 10.72 -10.99 -12.56
N SER A 321 11.41 -11.01 -11.40
CA SER A 321 12.65 -11.79 -11.21
C SER A 321 12.42 -13.31 -11.29
N GLY A 322 11.18 -13.77 -11.07
CA GLY A 322 10.85 -15.18 -10.95
C GLY A 322 11.36 -15.86 -9.67
N LEU A 323 11.90 -15.11 -8.70
CA LEU A 323 12.40 -15.66 -7.43
C LEU A 323 11.42 -15.56 -6.25
N VAL A 324 10.22 -15.03 -6.47
CA VAL A 324 9.19 -14.94 -5.43
C VAL A 324 8.65 -16.33 -5.11
N ARG A 325 8.74 -16.71 -3.84
CA ARG A 325 8.19 -17.93 -3.25
C ARG A 325 6.79 -17.64 -2.74
N TYR A 326 5.81 -17.76 -3.65
CA TYR A 326 4.42 -17.45 -3.34
C TYR A 326 3.82 -18.39 -2.27
N ASP A 327 4.31 -19.62 -2.20
CA ASP A 327 3.95 -20.60 -1.18
C ASP A 327 4.35 -20.17 0.24
N GLU A 328 5.37 -19.33 0.37
CA GLU A 328 5.83 -18.79 1.65
C GLU A 328 5.18 -17.45 2.02
N LEU A 329 4.34 -16.87 1.15
CA LEU A 329 3.62 -15.65 1.49
C LEU A 329 2.60 -15.91 2.62
N PRO A 330 2.38 -14.93 3.51
CA PRO A 330 1.37 -15.03 4.56
C PRO A 330 0.00 -15.28 3.93
N ALA A 331 -0.85 -16.09 4.56
CA ALA A 331 -2.22 -16.29 4.08
C ALA A 331 -3.04 -14.98 4.17
N PRO A 332 -3.94 -14.70 3.21
CA PRO A 332 -4.85 -13.56 3.29
C PRO A 332 -5.78 -13.66 4.51
N PRO A 333 -6.11 -12.54 5.19
CA PRO A 333 -7.26 -12.49 6.07
C PRO A 333 -8.55 -12.85 5.32
N HIS A 334 -9.43 -13.64 5.95
CA HIS A 334 -10.69 -14.11 5.36
C HIS A 334 -11.80 -13.06 5.50
N ALA A 335 -12.70 -12.99 4.52
CA ALA A 335 -13.79 -12.01 4.47
C ALA A 335 -14.86 -12.24 5.54
N ALA A 336 -15.03 -13.49 6.00
CA ALA A 336 -16.06 -13.90 6.95
C ALA A 336 -15.98 -13.21 8.33
N GLY A 337 -14.91 -12.45 8.62
CA GLY A 337 -14.79 -11.61 9.82
C GLY A 337 -15.35 -10.19 9.69
N LEU A 338 -15.81 -9.76 8.51
CA LEU A 338 -16.30 -8.39 8.26
C LEU A 338 -17.83 -8.23 8.42
N THR A 339 -18.48 -9.15 9.14
CA THR A 339 -19.92 -9.05 9.43
C THR A 339 -20.26 -7.82 10.29
N THR A 340 -21.44 -7.28 9.98
CA THR A 340 -22.01 -5.95 10.24
C THR A 340 -22.21 -5.51 11.71
N THR A 341 -21.37 -5.94 12.67
CA THR A 341 -21.58 -5.65 14.11
C THR A 341 -20.34 -5.24 14.90
N GLY A 342 -19.30 -4.65 14.29
CA GLY A 342 -18.10 -4.27 15.06
C GLY A 342 -17.10 -3.35 14.39
N LEU A 343 -17.52 -2.17 13.90
CA LEU A 343 -16.59 -1.06 13.59
C LEU A 343 -16.87 0.19 14.43
N HIS A 344 -17.56 0.03 15.56
CA HIS A 344 -17.59 1.05 16.60
C HIS A 344 -16.88 0.54 17.86
N ARG A 345 -15.65 1.05 18.03
CA ARG A 345 -15.06 1.51 19.30
C ARG A 345 -14.16 0.52 20.10
N ASP A 346 -12.91 0.99 20.25
CA ASP A 346 -11.93 0.83 21.35
C ASP A 346 -11.01 -0.40 21.51
N ASP A 347 -11.08 -1.45 20.69
CA ASP A 347 -10.08 -2.53 20.75
C ASP A 347 -9.12 -2.50 19.55
N GLY A 348 -7.82 -2.52 19.85
CA GLY A 348 -6.72 -2.40 18.89
C GLY A 348 -6.73 -3.45 17.76
N ILE A 349 -5.86 -3.19 16.78
CA ILE A 349 -5.54 -3.98 15.59
C ILE A 349 -5.95 -5.47 15.70
N HIS A 350 -6.92 -5.88 14.87
CA HIS A 350 -7.49 -7.23 14.82
C HIS A 350 -6.39 -8.32 14.73
N PRO A 351 -6.48 -9.45 15.44
CA PRO A 351 -5.43 -10.48 15.51
C PRO A 351 -5.05 -11.10 14.15
N ALA A 352 -5.90 -11.00 13.13
CA ALA A 352 -5.55 -11.35 11.74
C ALA A 352 -4.44 -10.44 11.13
N VAL A 353 -4.32 -9.20 11.61
CA VAL A 353 -3.26 -8.26 11.21
C VAL A 353 -1.94 -8.57 11.91
N ILE A 354 -1.98 -9.20 13.10
CA ILE A 354 -0.79 -9.66 13.84
C ILE A 354 -0.02 -10.73 13.06
N TRP A 355 -0.70 -11.60 12.30
CA TRP A 355 -0.05 -12.61 11.45
C TRP A 355 0.73 -12.01 10.28
N LEU A 356 0.27 -10.89 9.72
CA LEU A 356 1.02 -10.11 8.73
C LEU A 356 2.25 -9.41 9.35
N MET A 357 2.22 -9.17 10.67
CA MET A 357 3.28 -8.49 11.42
C MET A 357 4.40 -9.45 11.88
N LEU A 358 4.10 -10.74 12.06
CA LEU A 358 5.08 -11.77 12.50
C LEU A 358 5.82 -12.49 11.36
N ALA A 359 5.31 -12.41 10.12
CA ALA A 359 5.86 -13.17 9.00
C ALA A 359 7.26 -12.73 8.52
N VAL A 360 7.77 -11.58 8.97
CA VAL A 360 9.14 -11.14 8.67
C VAL A 360 10.20 -12.03 9.36
N THR A 361 9.85 -12.74 10.45
CA THR A 361 10.84 -13.43 11.30
C THR A 361 11.00 -14.93 10.99
N VAL A 362 10.04 -15.61 10.36
CA VAL A 362 10.06 -17.09 10.25
C VAL A 362 10.82 -17.61 9.02
N VAL A 363 11.02 -16.79 7.98
CA VAL A 363 11.64 -17.25 6.72
C VAL A 363 13.17 -17.43 6.84
N VAL A 364 13.83 -16.84 7.84
CA VAL A 364 15.30 -16.91 8.01
C VAL A 364 15.75 -18.23 8.65
N ALA A 365 14.95 -18.87 9.49
CA ALA A 365 15.35 -20.09 10.21
C ALA A 365 15.36 -21.36 9.33
N ALA A 366 14.65 -21.38 8.20
CA ALA A 366 14.59 -22.54 7.31
C ALA A 366 15.74 -22.59 6.28
N LEU A 367 16.45 -21.48 6.06
CA LEU A 367 17.47 -21.37 5.00
C LEU A 367 18.91 -21.62 5.47
N THR A 368 19.13 -21.84 6.78
CA THR A 368 20.43 -22.20 7.35
C THR A 368 20.51 -23.65 7.83
N GLY A 369 19.58 -24.52 7.39
CA GLY A 369 19.57 -25.96 7.70
C GLY A 369 20.88 -26.65 7.31
N THR A 370 21.74 -26.80 8.30
CA THR A 370 23.07 -27.38 8.26
C THR A 370 23.02 -28.87 7.89
N GLY A 371 23.67 -29.21 6.77
CA GLY A 371 24.12 -30.58 6.51
C GLY A 371 25.29 -30.91 7.42
N LEU A 372 25.03 -31.55 8.55
CA LEU A 372 26.02 -32.30 9.33
C LEU A 372 25.36 -33.55 9.93
N THR A 373 25.21 -34.60 9.14
CA THR A 373 25.03 -35.96 9.68
C THR A 373 26.38 -36.65 9.70
N GLY A 374 27.07 -36.50 10.84
CA GLY A 374 28.15 -37.39 11.26
C GLY A 374 27.58 -38.54 12.07
N ASP A 375 27.97 -39.74 11.67
CA ASP A 375 27.73 -41.05 12.27
C ASP A 375 28.14 -41.12 13.76
N GLY A 376 27.49 -41.99 14.54
CA GLY A 376 27.80 -42.17 15.96
C GLY A 376 26.72 -42.89 16.77
N SER A 377 26.53 -44.18 16.50
CA SER A 377 25.80 -45.12 17.37
C SER A 377 26.45 -45.29 18.75
N ALA A 378 25.66 -45.28 19.84
CA ALA A 378 25.63 -46.30 20.92
C ALA A 378 25.15 -45.75 22.29
N GLY A 379 24.30 -46.53 22.98
CA GLY A 379 24.44 -46.74 24.43
C GLY A 379 23.37 -46.16 25.40
N ARG A 380 22.38 -47.00 25.74
CA ARG A 380 21.72 -47.21 27.07
C ARG A 380 22.33 -46.41 28.26
N ARG A 381 21.62 -45.87 29.26
CA ARG A 381 20.42 -46.26 30.04
C ARG A 381 20.09 -45.11 31.05
N PRO A 382 18.90 -45.03 31.67
CA PRO A 382 18.52 -43.97 32.60
C PRO A 382 18.71 -44.36 34.08
N VAL A 383 19.03 -43.40 34.96
CA VAL A 383 18.92 -43.57 36.42
C VAL A 383 18.29 -42.33 37.06
N ARG A 384 17.34 -42.63 37.94
CA ARG A 384 16.47 -41.76 38.74
C ARG A 384 17.13 -41.54 40.10
N GLY A 385 17.11 -40.33 40.65
CA GLY A 385 17.59 -40.03 42.01
C GLY A 385 17.03 -38.70 42.51
N ARG A 386 16.50 -38.72 43.73
CA ARG A 386 15.52 -37.79 44.34
C ARG A 386 16.20 -36.67 45.18
N PRO A 387 15.42 -35.72 45.77
CA PRO A 387 15.82 -34.34 46.05
C PRO A 387 16.27 -34.11 47.51
N VAL A 388 16.81 -32.91 47.79
CA VAL A 388 16.96 -32.36 49.15
C VAL A 388 16.65 -30.85 49.16
N ASP A 389 15.64 -30.52 49.98
CA ASP A 389 15.30 -29.28 50.69
C ASP A 389 16.53 -28.56 51.32
N THR A 390 16.62 -27.30 51.74
CA THR A 390 15.69 -26.25 52.21
C THR A 390 16.52 -24.99 52.54
N THR A 391 15.84 -23.84 52.69
CA THR A 391 16.21 -22.65 53.53
C THR A 391 17.47 -21.84 53.12
N HIS A 392 17.48 -20.51 52.99
CA HIS A 392 17.10 -19.45 53.92
C HIS A 392 17.16 -18.07 53.16
N ARG A 393 16.11 -17.23 53.21
CA ARG A 393 16.03 -15.95 53.96
C ARG A 393 16.96 -14.79 53.52
N ALA A 394 16.32 -13.80 52.86
CA ALA A 394 16.42 -12.33 52.93
C ALA A 394 17.78 -11.64 53.18
N SER A 395 18.12 -10.65 52.34
CA SER A 395 17.99 -9.21 52.67
C SER A 395 18.73 -8.32 51.65
N THR A 396 18.01 -7.30 51.13
CA THR A 396 18.44 -5.91 50.86
C THR A 396 19.82 -5.59 50.23
N ARG A 397 19.84 -4.92 49.07
CA ARG A 397 20.24 -3.50 48.88
C ARG A 397 20.44 -3.18 47.40
N SER A 398 19.79 -2.11 46.93
CA SER A 398 20.19 -1.36 45.73
C SER A 398 21.54 -0.66 45.94
N PRO A 399 22.24 -0.36 44.85
CA PRO A 399 22.95 0.90 44.75
C PRO A 399 22.58 1.68 43.49
N SER A 400 22.21 2.95 43.71
CA SER A 400 22.18 4.03 42.73
C SER A 400 23.61 4.41 42.32
N ARG A 401 23.83 4.69 41.03
CA ARG A 401 24.98 5.41 40.43
C ARG A 401 24.67 5.52 38.92
N GLU A 402 24.98 6.56 38.17
CA GLU A 402 25.70 7.80 38.36
C GLU A 402 25.35 8.65 37.11
N VAL A 403 24.92 9.90 37.29
CA VAL A 403 24.57 10.80 36.18
C VAL A 403 25.85 11.49 35.71
N ILE A 404 26.35 11.13 34.53
CA ILE A 404 27.45 11.84 33.86
C ILE A 404 26.85 12.97 33.02
N ARG A 405 27.05 14.20 33.49
CA ARG A 405 26.82 15.45 32.75
C ARG A 405 28.10 15.76 31.97
N HIS A 406 28.03 15.78 30.63
CA HIS A 406 29.07 16.37 29.80
C HIS A 406 28.67 17.79 29.42
N GLU A 407 29.44 18.77 29.89
CA GLU A 407 29.39 20.16 29.47
C GLU A 407 29.99 20.34 28.06
N LEU A 408 29.30 21.12 27.22
CA LEU A 408 29.78 21.61 25.93
C LEU A 408 30.27 23.06 26.11
N PRO A 409 31.45 23.44 25.60
CA PRO A 409 31.85 24.84 25.52
C PRO A 409 31.31 25.51 24.25
N ASN A 410 30.80 26.71 24.47
CA ASN A 410 30.24 27.67 23.53
C ASN A 410 31.38 28.51 22.90
N THR A 411 31.44 28.66 21.58
CA THR A 411 32.33 29.64 20.92
C THR A 411 31.62 30.43 19.83
N HIS A 412 31.38 31.71 20.17
CA HIS A 412 31.43 32.94 19.38
C HIS A 412 31.03 32.95 17.89
N GLN A 413 29.89 33.58 17.64
CA GLN A 413 29.56 34.32 16.41
C GLN A 413 30.29 35.67 16.38
N THR A 414 30.75 36.09 15.20
CA THR A 414 31.03 37.50 14.87
C THR A 414 30.65 37.74 13.39
N PRO A 415 29.99 38.86 13.03
CA PRO A 415 29.36 39.06 11.73
C PRO A 415 30.26 39.81 10.74
N MET A 416 30.12 39.56 9.43
CA MET A 416 30.64 40.44 8.38
C MET A 416 29.52 41.04 7.52
N VAL A 417 29.31 42.33 7.82
CA VAL A 417 29.08 43.52 6.98
C VAL A 417 28.85 43.35 5.46
N LEU A 418 27.87 44.15 5.00
CA LEU A 418 27.49 44.49 3.63
C LEU A 418 28.64 44.95 2.73
N GLU A 419 28.55 44.61 1.44
CA GLU A 419 28.91 45.56 0.38
C GLU A 419 27.91 45.51 -0.78
N ARG A 420 27.32 46.67 -1.08
CA ARG A 420 26.55 46.95 -2.29
C ARG A 420 27.53 47.27 -3.41
N THR A 421 27.29 46.75 -4.60
CA THR A 421 27.53 47.53 -5.82
C THR A 421 26.36 47.38 -6.79
N SER A 422 25.93 48.54 -7.27
CA SER A 422 24.90 48.78 -8.28
C SER A 422 25.59 49.01 -9.61
N THR A 423 24.99 48.56 -10.72
CA THR A 423 24.95 49.21 -12.06
C THR A 423 24.15 48.28 -12.99
N SER A 424 22.91 48.63 -13.36
CA SER A 424 22.50 49.47 -14.50
C SER A 424 22.88 48.86 -15.87
N GLY A 425 21.87 48.56 -16.69
CA GLY A 425 22.08 48.08 -18.05
C GLY A 425 20.82 47.57 -18.76
N GLU A 426 19.79 48.41 -18.91
CA GLU A 426 18.75 48.24 -19.93
C GLU A 426 19.37 48.12 -21.33
N ARG A 427 18.93 47.13 -22.12
CA ARG A 427 18.75 47.21 -23.58
C ARG A 427 18.10 45.93 -24.15
N GLN A 428 16.83 46.03 -24.52
CA GLN A 428 16.23 45.35 -25.70
C GLN A 428 15.74 46.49 -26.63
N PRO A 429 15.68 46.34 -27.96
CA PRO A 429 14.96 45.24 -28.62
C PRO A 429 15.58 44.71 -29.93
N GLY A 430 15.32 43.44 -30.24
CA GLY A 430 15.72 42.80 -31.51
C GLY A 430 14.60 41.91 -32.05
N ARG A 431 13.86 42.44 -33.01
CA ARG A 431 12.73 41.83 -33.73
C ARG A 431 13.29 40.82 -34.76
N ILE A 432 12.92 39.54 -34.68
CA ILE A 432 13.14 38.57 -35.78
C ILE A 432 11.81 37.89 -36.11
N ARG A 433 11.48 37.92 -37.41
CA ARG A 433 10.26 37.39 -38.04
C ARG A 433 10.25 35.86 -38.06
N PRO A 434 9.07 35.20 -38.01
CA PRO A 434 8.94 33.79 -38.35
C PRO A 434 8.90 33.60 -39.87
N SER A 435 9.72 32.68 -40.37
CA SER A 435 9.77 32.25 -41.77
C SER A 435 8.79 31.12 -42.04
N ALA A 436 7.91 31.37 -43.01
CA ALA A 436 7.38 30.47 -44.03
C ALA A 436 7.01 29.02 -43.68
N GLN A 437 5.71 28.79 -43.67
CA GLN A 437 5.03 27.50 -43.76
C GLN A 437 4.63 27.26 -45.24
N LEU A 438 4.90 26.06 -45.76
CA LEU A 438 4.55 25.57 -47.10
C LEU A 438 4.28 24.05 -47.02
N PRO A 439 3.54 23.43 -47.96
CA PRO A 439 2.11 23.15 -47.79
C PRO A 439 1.80 21.63 -47.72
N GLY A 440 0.52 21.34 -47.50
CA GLY A 440 -0.02 20.01 -47.22
C GLY A 440 0.04 18.98 -48.35
N ASN A 441 -0.32 17.76 -47.97
CA ASN A 441 -0.60 16.64 -48.86
C ASN A 441 -1.97 16.04 -48.45
N PRO A 442 -2.93 15.87 -49.38
CA PRO A 442 -4.23 15.30 -49.09
C PRO A 442 -4.30 13.78 -49.33
N GLY A 443 -5.08 13.10 -48.50
CA GLY A 443 -5.94 11.97 -48.90
C GLY A 443 -5.30 10.59 -49.14
N THR A 444 -5.86 9.57 -48.50
CA THR A 444 -6.47 8.40 -49.18
C THR A 444 -7.26 7.56 -48.17
N TRP A 445 -8.57 7.47 -48.43
CA TRP A 445 -9.63 6.51 -48.06
C TRP A 445 -9.72 5.92 -46.65
#